data_AF-A0A8S3FHC1-F1
#
_entry.id   AF-A0A8S3FHC1-F1
#
_cell.length_a   1.000
_cell.length_b   1.000
_cell.length_c   1.000
_cell.angle_alpha   90.00
_cell.angle_beta   90.00
_cell.angle_gamma   90.00
#
_symmetry.space_group_name_H-M   'P 1'
#
loop_
_entity.id
_entity.type
_entity.pdbx_description
1 polymer ?
#
loop_
_entity_poly.entity_id
_entity_poly.type
_entity_poly.pdbx_seq_one_letter_code
_entity_poly.pdbx_strand_id
1 'polypeptide(L)'
;MANDLQQLALIEKPLHLNYLRDFRVEQCQLFLQHKCTQHRPFSCFYWHFQNQRRRRPFRRVDGTFSYDPDFYCNNYDEQSGICPNGDDCPLLHRNANDTEKRYHLRYYKTGLCTHESDTKGHCLKSGPHCSYAHGATDLRQPILDSREMQNSDLALERLARLCISLENERALNDDPKWS
;
A
#
# COMPACT_ATOMS: atom_id res chain seq x y z
N MET A 1 -2.55 0.76 -20.92
CA MET A 1 -2.81 0.42 -19.50
C MET A 1 -2.64 -1.06 -19.16
N ALA A 2 -2.68 -2.00 -20.13
CA ALA A 2 -2.60 -3.44 -19.86
C ALA A 2 -1.18 -4.03 -19.63
N ASN A 3 -0.12 -3.34 -20.06
CA ASN A 3 1.21 -3.95 -20.24
C ASN A 3 2.03 -4.08 -18.93
N ASP A 4 1.95 -3.12 -18.01
CA ASP A 4 2.81 -3.08 -16.81
C ASP A 4 2.34 -4.09 -15.73
N LEU A 5 1.04 -4.39 -15.68
CA LEU A 5 0.51 -5.44 -14.82
C LEU A 5 0.85 -6.84 -15.30
N GLN A 6 0.93 -7.03 -16.63
CA GLN A 6 1.44 -8.27 -17.20
C GLN A 6 2.93 -8.44 -16.85
N GLN A 7 3.72 -7.36 -16.88
CA GLN A 7 5.13 -7.43 -16.45
C GLN A 7 5.29 -7.68 -14.95
N LEU A 8 4.51 -7.00 -14.10
CA LEU A 8 4.52 -7.25 -12.66
C LEU A 8 4.08 -8.68 -12.34
N ALA A 9 3.09 -9.21 -13.07
CA ALA A 9 2.59 -10.56 -12.88
C ALA A 9 3.61 -11.66 -13.17
N LEU A 10 4.68 -11.37 -13.92
CA LEU A 10 5.74 -12.32 -14.21
C LEU A 10 6.74 -12.46 -13.05
N ILE A 11 6.90 -11.43 -12.23
CA ILE A 11 7.94 -11.36 -11.19
C ILE A 11 7.36 -11.38 -9.77
N GLU A 12 6.07 -11.11 -9.62
CA GLU A 12 5.43 -10.92 -8.32
C GLU A 12 4.59 -12.13 -7.89
N LYS A 13 4.57 -12.39 -6.58
CA LYS A 13 3.79 -13.48 -6.00
C LYS A 13 2.28 -13.23 -6.20
N PRO A 14 1.46 -14.26 -6.49
CA PRO A 14 0.03 -14.09 -6.73
C PRO A 14 -0.73 -13.36 -5.61
N LEU A 15 -0.38 -13.64 -4.35
CA LEU A 15 -0.99 -12.97 -3.20
C LEU A 15 -0.66 -11.48 -3.18
N HIS A 16 0.59 -11.10 -3.44
CA HIS A 16 1.01 -9.70 -3.47
C HIS A 16 0.32 -8.94 -4.60
N LEU A 17 0.21 -9.55 -5.78
CA LEU A 17 -0.51 -8.97 -6.90
C LEU A 17 -1.97 -8.66 -6.55
N ASN A 18 -2.64 -9.58 -5.83
CA ASN A 18 -4.02 -9.38 -5.38
C ASN A 18 -4.13 -8.15 -4.46
N TYR A 19 -3.23 -8.01 -3.48
CA TYR A 19 -3.23 -6.85 -2.59
C TYR A 19 -2.90 -5.54 -3.31
N LEU A 20 -1.84 -5.53 -4.11
CA LEU A 20 -1.43 -4.36 -4.89
C LEU A 20 -2.56 -3.91 -5.84
N ARG A 21 -3.26 -4.86 -6.45
CA ARG A 21 -4.32 -4.60 -7.42
C ARG A 21 -5.65 -4.19 -6.78
N ASP A 22 -6.12 -4.94 -5.78
CA ASP A 22 -7.55 -4.95 -5.41
C ASP A 22 -7.81 -4.50 -3.97
N PHE A 23 -6.80 -4.49 -3.09
CA PHE A 23 -7.02 -4.16 -1.68
C PHE A 23 -7.55 -2.74 -1.53
N ARG A 24 -8.78 -2.62 -1.00
CA ARG A 24 -9.51 -1.38 -0.80
C ARG A 24 -9.73 -0.54 -2.06
N VAL A 25 -9.70 -1.17 -3.24
CA VAL A 25 -9.96 -0.47 -4.51
C VAL A 25 -11.46 -0.46 -4.83
N GLU A 26 -12.13 -1.59 -4.66
CA GLU A 26 -13.55 -1.77 -4.97
C GLU A 26 -14.46 -1.71 -3.73
N GLN A 27 -15.70 -1.27 -3.93
CA GLN A 27 -16.70 -1.17 -2.85
C GLN A 27 -17.23 -2.55 -2.46
N CYS A 28 -17.38 -2.79 -1.16
CA CYS A 28 -17.95 -4.04 -0.68
C CYS A 28 -19.46 -4.13 -1.00
N GLN A 29 -19.82 -5.00 -1.93
CA GLN A 29 -21.22 -5.23 -2.30
C GLN A 29 -22.04 -5.84 -1.16
N LEU A 30 -21.42 -6.64 -0.28
CA LEU A 30 -22.09 -7.19 0.90
C LEU A 30 -22.38 -6.12 1.95
N PHE A 31 -21.54 -5.09 2.06
CA PHE A 31 -21.76 -3.99 3.00
C PHE A 31 -22.97 -3.15 2.62
N LEU A 32 -23.16 -2.89 1.32
CA LEU A 32 -24.35 -2.21 0.80
C LEU A 32 -25.65 -2.94 1.14
N GLN A 33 -25.58 -4.25 1.34
CA GLN A 33 -26.72 -5.09 1.75
C GLN A 33 -26.79 -5.31 3.26
N HIS A 34 -25.92 -4.68 4.05
CA HIS A 34 -25.75 -4.92 5.50
C HIS A 34 -25.41 -6.38 5.86
N LYS A 35 -24.80 -7.13 4.93
CA LYS A 35 -24.43 -8.55 5.08
C LYS A 35 -22.93 -8.80 5.25
N CYS A 36 -22.09 -7.77 5.14
CA CYS A 36 -20.65 -7.92 5.33
C CYS A 36 -20.36 -8.29 6.79
N THR A 37 -19.79 -9.46 7.05
CA THR A 37 -19.39 -9.89 8.41
C THR A 37 -17.99 -9.42 8.79
N GLN A 38 -17.23 -8.89 7.83
CA GLN A 38 -15.85 -8.42 8.00
C GLN A 38 -15.75 -6.90 8.23
N HIS A 39 -16.86 -6.24 8.55
CA HIS A 39 -16.85 -4.82 8.90
C HIS A 39 -16.47 -4.59 10.37
N ARG A 40 -16.66 -5.60 11.23
CA ARG A 40 -16.32 -5.61 12.67
C ARG A 40 -15.92 -7.04 13.10
N PRO A 41 -14.63 -7.31 13.40
CA PRO A 41 -13.48 -6.42 13.25
C PRO A 41 -13.28 -6.00 11.79
N PHE A 42 -12.64 -4.83 11.58
CA PHE A 42 -12.48 -4.21 10.26
C PHE A 42 -11.44 -4.94 9.39
N SER A 43 -11.79 -6.12 8.90
CA SER A 43 -10.96 -7.03 8.10
C SER A 43 -11.50 -7.24 6.69
N CYS A 44 -12.44 -6.40 6.23
CA CYS A 44 -12.93 -6.47 4.86
C CYS A 44 -11.83 -6.02 3.90
N PHE A 45 -11.66 -6.80 2.83
CA PHE A 45 -10.71 -6.52 1.76
C PHE A 45 -11.15 -5.33 0.89
N TYR A 46 -12.46 -5.08 0.83
CA TYR A 46 -13.10 -4.01 0.08
C TYR A 46 -13.37 -2.79 0.97
N TRP A 47 -13.54 -1.61 0.37
CA TRP A 47 -13.88 -0.41 1.15
C TRP A 47 -15.38 -0.33 1.42
N HIS A 48 -15.76 0.27 2.55
CA HIS A 48 -17.16 0.49 2.96
C HIS A 48 -17.55 1.96 2.86
N PHE A 49 -16.64 2.84 3.28
CA PHE A 49 -16.79 4.29 3.20
C PHE A 49 -15.79 4.87 2.21
N GLN A 50 -16.14 5.99 1.58
CA GLN A 50 -15.34 6.59 0.52
C GLN A 50 -13.91 6.93 0.99
N ASN A 51 -13.74 7.41 2.23
CA ASN A 51 -12.43 7.68 2.79
C ASN A 51 -11.55 6.44 3.02
N GLN A 52 -12.09 5.23 2.90
CA GLN A 52 -11.34 3.98 2.94
C GLN A 52 -10.89 3.51 1.56
N ARG A 53 -11.41 4.12 0.49
CA ARG A 53 -11.07 3.78 -0.89
C ARG A 53 -9.61 4.13 -1.15
N ARG A 54 -8.92 3.21 -1.79
CA ARG A 54 -7.53 3.33 -2.25
C ARG A 54 -7.52 3.36 -3.77
N ARG A 55 -6.77 4.28 -4.37
CA ARG A 55 -6.47 4.21 -5.80
C ARG A 55 -5.43 3.13 -6.06
N ARG A 56 -5.59 2.39 -7.16
CA ARG A 56 -4.64 1.37 -7.57
C ARG A 56 -3.35 2.03 -8.08
N PRO A 57 -2.17 1.73 -7.50
CA PRO A 57 -0.91 2.20 -8.03
C PRO A 57 -0.52 1.41 -9.28
N PHE A 58 -0.04 2.11 -10.30
CA PHE A 58 0.56 1.50 -11.48
C PHE A 58 1.72 2.37 -11.98
N ARG A 59 2.63 1.75 -12.73
CA ARG A 59 3.67 2.49 -13.43
C ARG A 59 3.21 2.78 -14.86
N ARG A 60 3.40 4.02 -15.29
CA ARG A 60 3.12 4.51 -16.65
C ARG A 60 4.18 3.99 -17.61
N VAL A 61 3.93 4.15 -18.91
CA VAL A 61 4.84 3.69 -19.98
C VAL A 61 6.20 4.40 -19.92
N ASP A 62 6.23 5.65 -19.45
CA ASP A 62 7.45 6.44 -19.21
C ASP A 62 8.18 6.05 -17.92
N GLY A 63 7.69 5.04 -17.21
CA GLY A 63 8.28 4.54 -15.97
C GLY A 63 7.95 5.35 -14.72
N THR A 64 7.12 6.39 -14.81
CA THR A 64 6.65 7.16 -13.64
C THR A 64 5.44 6.51 -12.97
N PHE A 65 5.20 6.76 -11.68
CA PHE A 65 4.02 6.25 -10.99
C PHE A 65 2.73 7.01 -11.36
N SER A 66 1.58 6.35 -11.15
CA SER A 66 0.25 6.94 -11.28
C SER A 66 0.02 8.11 -10.31
N TYR A 67 0.58 8.00 -9.10
CA TYR A 67 0.66 9.03 -8.08
C TYR A 67 1.97 8.87 -7.31
N ASP A 68 2.48 9.95 -6.74
CA ASP A 68 3.74 9.98 -5.99
C ASP A 68 3.63 9.19 -4.68
N PRO A 69 4.63 8.36 -4.31
CA PRO A 69 4.58 7.55 -3.10
C PRO A 69 4.80 8.33 -1.79
N ASP A 70 5.32 9.56 -1.87
CA ASP A 70 5.89 10.28 -0.72
C ASP A 70 5.20 11.62 -0.46
N PHE A 71 4.82 12.32 -1.51
CA PHE A 71 4.21 13.64 -1.39
C PHE A 71 2.69 13.55 -1.29
N TYR A 72 2.17 13.90 -0.10
CA TYR A 72 0.74 13.95 0.18
C TYR A 72 0.05 15.14 -0.51
N CYS A 73 -1.18 14.90 -0.96
CA CYS A 73 -2.07 15.91 -1.50
C CYS A 73 -2.70 16.72 -0.36
N ASN A 74 -2.52 18.04 -0.38
CA ASN A 74 -3.16 18.94 0.59
C ASN A 74 -4.64 19.21 0.31
N ASN A 75 -5.13 18.83 -0.88
CA ASN A 75 -6.52 19.06 -1.32
C ASN A 75 -7.41 17.83 -1.14
N TYR A 76 -6.88 16.71 -0.62
CA TYR A 76 -7.66 15.53 -0.30
C TYR A 76 -8.31 15.72 1.06
N ASP A 77 -9.63 15.57 1.12
CA ASP A 77 -10.39 15.59 2.36
C ASP A 77 -10.42 14.17 2.97
N GLU A 78 -9.75 14.00 4.11
CA GLU A 78 -9.63 12.72 4.81
C GLU A 78 -10.95 12.21 5.40
N GLN A 79 -11.90 13.11 5.67
CA GLN A 79 -13.20 12.75 6.24
C GLN A 79 -14.15 12.27 5.14
N SER A 80 -14.25 13.00 4.03
CA SER A 80 -15.14 12.63 2.92
C SER A 80 -14.53 11.62 1.96
N GLY A 81 -13.20 11.56 1.86
CA GLY A 81 -12.49 10.72 0.90
C GLY A 81 -12.48 11.26 -0.52
N ILE A 82 -12.65 12.57 -0.67
CA ILE A 82 -12.80 13.25 -1.97
C ILE A 82 -11.59 14.14 -2.21
N CYS A 83 -11.06 14.09 -3.44
CA CYS A 83 -10.08 15.04 -3.95
C CYS A 83 -10.66 15.75 -5.19
N PRO A 84 -10.49 17.07 -5.34
CA PRO A 84 -10.89 17.78 -6.56
C PRO A 84 -10.25 17.21 -7.84
N ASN A 85 -9.04 16.66 -7.72
CA ASN A 85 -8.31 16.03 -8.82
C ASN A 85 -8.71 14.55 -9.04
N GLY A 86 -9.60 14.01 -8.21
CA GLY A 86 -10.11 12.64 -8.33
C GLY A 86 -9.01 11.58 -8.40
N ASP A 87 -9.18 10.62 -9.31
CA ASP A 87 -8.23 9.53 -9.52
C ASP A 87 -6.95 9.97 -10.23
N ASP A 88 -7.00 11.08 -10.98
CA ASP A 88 -5.87 11.64 -11.73
C ASP A 88 -4.92 12.49 -10.87
N CYS A 89 -5.21 12.66 -9.57
CA CYS A 89 -4.33 13.37 -8.65
C CYS A 89 -2.91 12.74 -8.64
N PRO A 90 -1.85 13.49 -8.97
CA PRO A 90 -0.50 12.94 -9.04
C PRO A 90 0.13 12.79 -7.64
N LEU A 91 -0.55 13.20 -6.57
CA LEU A 91 -0.06 13.16 -5.19
C LEU A 91 -0.78 12.08 -4.39
N LEU A 92 -0.14 11.62 -3.33
CA LEU A 92 -0.65 10.60 -2.41
C LEU A 92 -1.86 11.12 -1.62
N HIS A 93 -2.92 10.33 -1.46
CA HIS A 93 -4.03 10.67 -0.58
C HIS A 93 -3.88 9.99 0.79
N ARG A 94 -4.06 10.75 1.88
CA ARG A 94 -4.08 10.20 3.25
C ARG A 94 -5.44 9.56 3.54
N ASN A 95 -5.73 8.47 2.85
CA ASN A 95 -6.96 7.72 3.07
C ASN A 95 -6.90 6.91 4.39
N ALA A 96 -8.02 6.33 4.81
CA ALA A 96 -8.10 5.63 6.09
C ALA A 96 -7.03 4.54 6.21
N ASN A 97 -6.29 4.55 7.32
CA ASN A 97 -5.14 3.69 7.59
C ASN A 97 -3.99 3.84 6.57
N ASP A 98 -3.89 4.98 5.87
CA ASP A 98 -2.81 5.31 4.94
C ASP A 98 -2.54 4.19 3.91
N THR A 99 -3.61 3.61 3.39
CA THR A 99 -3.52 2.43 2.53
C THR A 99 -2.94 2.75 1.16
N GLU A 100 -3.10 3.97 0.64
CA GLU A 100 -2.43 4.35 -0.62
C GLU A 100 -0.90 4.24 -0.52
N LYS A 101 -0.31 4.69 0.61
CA LYS A 101 1.14 4.59 0.85
C LYS A 101 1.55 3.16 1.16
N ARG A 102 0.90 2.55 2.15
CA ARG A 102 1.28 1.22 2.67
C ARG A 102 1.19 0.11 1.62
N TYR A 103 0.25 0.24 0.68
CA TYR A 103 0.06 -0.70 -0.41
C TYR A 103 0.58 -0.16 -1.75
N HIS A 104 1.46 0.84 -1.73
CA HIS A 104 2.11 1.33 -2.94
C HIS A 104 3.12 0.31 -3.48
N LEU A 105 3.37 0.33 -4.80
CA LEU A 105 4.42 -0.48 -5.44
C LEU A 105 5.81 -0.26 -4.82
N ARG A 106 6.04 0.92 -4.23
CA ARG A 106 7.28 1.31 -3.56
C ARG A 106 7.47 0.67 -2.18
N TYR A 107 6.38 0.33 -1.49
CA TYR A 107 6.40 0.10 -0.03
C TYR A 107 5.79 -1.23 0.42
N TYR A 108 4.80 -1.75 -0.30
CA TYR A 108 4.13 -2.97 0.12
C TYR A 108 5.10 -4.15 0.16
N LYS A 109 5.22 -4.78 1.33
CA LYS A 109 6.07 -5.97 1.58
C LYS A 109 7.55 -5.76 1.27
N THR A 110 8.04 -4.52 1.32
CA THR A 110 9.46 -4.21 1.06
C THR A 110 10.30 -4.11 2.33
N GLY A 111 9.68 -4.14 3.51
CA GLY A 111 10.33 -4.21 4.81
C GLY A 111 9.75 -5.32 5.67
N LEU A 112 10.58 -5.90 6.55
CA LEU A 112 10.16 -6.95 7.47
C LEU A 112 9.30 -6.40 8.62
N CYS A 113 8.24 -7.14 8.96
CA CYS A 113 7.42 -6.86 10.12
C CYS A 113 8.17 -7.23 11.40
N THR A 114 8.08 -6.39 12.42
CA THR A 114 8.64 -6.64 13.77
C THR A 114 7.70 -7.45 14.64
N HIS A 115 6.41 -7.50 14.30
CA HIS A 115 5.43 -8.26 15.06
C HIS A 115 5.40 -9.71 14.58
N GLU A 116 5.24 -10.62 15.53
CA GLU A 116 5.06 -12.03 15.23
C GLU A 116 3.75 -12.28 14.47
N SER A 117 3.69 -13.43 13.82
CA SER A 117 2.46 -13.96 13.23
C SER A 117 1.80 -14.94 14.18
N ASP A 118 0.47 -15.00 14.16
CA ASP A 118 -0.29 -16.04 14.82
C ASP A 118 -0.10 -17.41 14.14
N THR A 119 -0.73 -18.45 14.69
CA THR A 119 -0.68 -19.81 14.15
C THR A 119 -1.30 -19.95 12.76
N LYS A 120 -2.06 -18.95 12.30
CA LYS A 120 -2.67 -18.86 10.97
C LYS A 120 -1.82 -18.05 9.99
N GLY A 121 -0.68 -17.51 10.43
CA GLY A 121 0.21 -16.68 9.62
C GLY A 121 -0.24 -15.21 9.50
N HIS A 122 -1.13 -14.73 10.37
CA HIS A 122 -1.55 -13.33 10.40
C HIS A 122 -0.75 -12.52 11.42
N CYS A 123 -0.42 -11.28 11.10
CA CYS A 123 0.27 -10.36 12.02
C CYS A 123 -0.54 -10.17 13.32
N LEU A 124 0.10 -10.27 14.48
CA LEU A 124 -0.59 -10.04 15.76
C LEU A 124 -1.10 -8.59 15.92
N LYS A 125 -0.43 -7.60 15.32
CA LYS A 125 -0.83 -6.17 15.39
C LYS A 125 -1.80 -5.78 14.27
N SER A 126 -1.48 -6.14 13.03
CA SER A 126 -2.20 -5.66 11.83
C SER A 126 -3.12 -6.72 11.19
N GLY A 127 -3.17 -7.92 11.77
CA GLY A 127 -3.98 -9.03 11.28
C GLY A 127 -3.55 -9.51 9.87
N PRO A 128 -4.51 -10.01 9.07
CA PRO A 128 -4.22 -10.59 7.75
C PRO A 128 -3.76 -9.56 6.71
N HIS A 129 -3.98 -8.27 6.97
CA HIS A 129 -3.68 -7.17 6.05
C HIS A 129 -2.43 -6.39 6.49
N CYS A 130 -1.44 -7.08 7.05
CA CYS A 130 -0.16 -6.43 7.33
C CYS A 130 0.55 -6.07 6.01
N SER A 131 0.93 -4.80 5.86
CA SER A 131 1.68 -4.32 4.71
C SER A 131 3.18 -4.64 4.77
N TYR A 132 3.68 -5.11 5.92
CA TYR A 132 5.07 -5.54 6.11
C TYR A 132 5.21 -7.05 5.90
N ALA A 133 6.41 -7.50 5.54
CA ALA A 133 6.71 -8.89 5.22
C ALA A 133 6.96 -9.73 6.49
N HIS A 134 6.32 -10.89 6.61
CA HIS A 134 6.56 -11.85 7.69
C HIS A 134 7.50 -12.97 7.23
N GLY A 135 8.77 -12.61 7.01
CA GLY A 135 9.83 -13.51 6.55
C GLY A 135 10.54 -13.01 5.30
N ALA A 136 11.55 -13.75 4.83
CA ALA A 136 12.29 -13.46 3.59
C ALA A 136 11.59 -14.00 2.33
N THR A 137 10.87 -15.12 2.44
CA THR A 137 9.64 -15.36 1.64
C THR A 137 8.65 -14.22 1.98
N ASP A 138 7.50 -13.95 1.39
CA ASP A 138 6.75 -12.67 1.69
C ASP A 138 7.48 -11.30 1.45
N LEU A 139 8.80 -11.14 1.63
CA LEU A 139 9.52 -9.92 1.22
C LEU A 139 9.54 -9.79 -0.31
N ARG A 140 9.45 -8.56 -0.82
CA ARG A 140 9.60 -8.21 -2.24
C ARG A 140 10.52 -7.00 -2.42
N GLN A 141 11.09 -6.89 -3.61
CA GLN A 141 11.89 -5.72 -3.97
C GLN A 141 10.97 -4.52 -4.27
N PRO A 142 11.25 -3.33 -3.73
CA PRO A 142 10.48 -2.13 -4.05
C PRO A 142 10.64 -1.80 -5.54
N ILE A 143 9.58 -1.27 -6.15
CA ILE A 143 9.66 -0.69 -7.49
C ILE A 143 9.99 0.79 -7.32
N LEU A 144 10.92 1.29 -8.14
CA LEU A 144 11.32 2.70 -8.18
C LEU A 144 10.63 3.42 -9.34
N ASP A 145 10.42 4.72 -9.15
CA ASP A 145 10.01 5.62 -10.22
C ASP A 145 11.19 5.82 -11.19
N SER A 146 10.95 5.95 -12.49
CA SER A 146 12.00 6.18 -13.48
C SER A 146 12.84 7.44 -13.19
N ARG A 147 12.25 8.46 -12.54
CA ARG A 147 12.95 9.67 -12.08
C ARG A 147 14.01 9.37 -11.02
N GLU A 148 13.85 8.29 -10.25
CA GLU A 148 14.81 7.84 -9.24
C GLU A 148 15.87 6.87 -9.79
N MET A 149 15.64 6.30 -10.98
CA MET A 149 16.50 5.30 -11.60
C MET A 149 17.61 5.88 -12.48
N GLN A 150 17.65 7.20 -12.69
CA GLN A 150 18.59 7.84 -13.63
C GLN A 150 20.08 7.72 -13.24
N ASN A 151 20.40 7.16 -12.06
CA ASN A 151 21.77 6.85 -11.66
C ASN A 151 21.81 5.54 -10.86
N SER A 152 22.38 4.47 -11.43
CA SER A 152 22.30 3.10 -10.92
C SER A 152 22.96 2.90 -9.55
N ASP A 153 24.07 3.58 -9.29
CA ASP A 153 24.77 3.50 -7.99
C ASP A 153 23.94 4.19 -6.90
N LEU A 154 23.34 5.34 -7.25
CA LEU A 154 22.38 6.04 -6.39
C LEU A 154 21.08 5.26 -6.20
N ALA A 155 20.66 4.44 -7.17
CA ALA A 155 19.44 3.64 -7.05
C ALA A 155 19.57 2.57 -5.97
N LEU A 156 20.70 1.83 -5.92
CA LEU A 156 20.91 0.83 -4.88
C LEU A 156 21.03 1.47 -3.49
N GLU A 157 21.69 2.62 -3.41
CA GLU A 157 21.76 3.39 -2.16
C GLU A 157 20.37 3.92 -1.74
N ARG A 158 19.55 4.38 -2.68
CA ARG A 158 18.15 4.79 -2.43
C ARG A 158 17.29 3.62 -1.96
N LEU A 159 17.50 2.42 -2.48
CA LEU A 159 16.83 1.20 -2.03
C LEU A 159 17.19 0.89 -0.58
N ALA A 160 18.48 0.92 -0.25
CA ALA A 160 18.97 0.70 1.11
C ALA A 160 18.42 1.76 2.09
N ARG A 161 18.46 3.05 1.72
CA ARG A 161 17.89 4.14 2.53
C ARG A 161 16.40 3.99 2.75
N LEU A 162 15.65 3.50 1.75
CA LEU A 162 14.22 3.31 1.92
C LEU A 162 13.88 2.15 2.85
N CYS A 163 14.66 1.06 2.80
CA CYS A 163 14.56 0.00 3.79
C CYS A 163 14.75 0.57 5.21
N ILE A 164 15.80 1.36 5.43
CA ILE A 164 16.08 2.01 6.72
C ILE A 164 14.98 3.01 7.11
N SER A 165 14.48 3.80 6.17
CA SER A 165 13.41 4.79 6.44
C SER A 165 12.11 4.10 6.87
N LEU A 166 11.76 2.98 6.25
CA LEU A 166 10.61 2.16 6.67
C LEU A 166 10.82 1.58 8.06
N GLU A 167 12.04 1.19 8.41
CA GLU A 167 12.38 0.72 9.76
C GLU A 167 12.24 1.82 10.82
N ASN A 168 12.52 3.08 10.45
CA ASN A 168 12.36 4.24 11.33
C ASN A 168 10.88 4.67 11.46
N GLU A 169 10.13 4.74 10.36
CA GLU A 169 8.67 4.97 10.42
C GLU A 169 7.96 3.86 11.22
N ARG A 170 8.47 2.63 11.15
CA ARG A 170 8.04 1.50 11.99
C ARG A 170 8.24 1.79 13.48
N ALA A 171 9.42 2.28 13.89
CA ALA A 171 9.70 2.61 15.30
C ALA A 171 8.75 3.69 15.86
N LEU A 172 8.38 4.67 15.04
CA LEU A 172 7.45 5.74 15.45
C LEU A 172 5.99 5.27 15.58
N ASN A 173 5.57 4.27 14.80
CA ASN A 173 4.22 3.70 14.87
C ASN A 173 4.03 2.67 16.01
N ASP A 174 5.09 2.38 16.77
CA ASP A 174 5.07 1.51 17.96
C ASP A 174 4.95 2.31 19.28
N ASP A 175 4.88 3.65 19.22
CA ASP A 175 4.72 4.51 20.39
C ASP A 175 3.25 4.46 20.89
N PRO A 176 2.97 4.02 22.15
CA PRO A 176 1.63 3.67 22.64
C PRO A 176 0.68 4.86 22.89
N LYS A 177 0.87 6.01 22.23
CA LYS A 177 0.14 7.25 22.56
C LYS A 177 -1.28 7.36 22.00
N TRP A 178 -1.82 6.32 21.38
CA TRP A 178 -3.19 6.30 20.88
C TRP A 178 -3.85 4.95 21.17
N SER A 179 -4.36 4.84 22.40
CA SER A 179 -5.46 3.94 22.80
C SER A 179 -6.68 4.75 23.20
#